data_AF-A0A1G1JAY5-F1
#
_entry.id   AF-A0A1G1JAY5-F1
#
_cell.length_a   1.000
_cell.length_b   1.000
_cell.length_c   1.000
_cell.angle_alpha   90.00
_cell.angle_beta   90.00
_cell.angle_gamma   90.00
#
_symmetry.space_group_name_H-M   'P 1'
#
loop_
_entity.id
_entity.type
_entity.pdbx_description
1 polymer ?
#
loop_
_entity_poly.entity_id
_entity_poly.type
_entity_poly.pdbx_seq_one_letter_code
_entity_poly.pdbx_strand_id
1 'polypeptide(L)'
;MPKIIHIPFVYFPDARAAGVEVYVQSLCHHLQQMGFDNVIAALGETDQVYDYEGIKVYRYSLPQAEKSLSEIYGEGSKIAADKLERILQFENPDLVHIHAYVRRAALQQARTIKQKKIPLIFTYHGANVSCPRASLLRWGKEICNGILKSMTCTQCYLQSLGAGRLVSFGFGILPPVLTRYIGKSGLKGDVFTAIQMRGLIESFQLNLREFFDLADHFVAPARWVYQLLVSNNIAAEKISLVPHGSVFEGNFEADIADPGKPVSENAIKNKIRLAFFGRLHPCKGLDLLTGVFYDHPDLEMELHIYGIQGPDAGYQYGDMLKRASSGDSRIKFHPCVSHPEMKKIMSGYDAIVVPSQWMETGPMIILEAFSAGVPVIASKLGGVLEIVEHDKTGFLIDPFSAEEWYQTLKKIQADSQMLRNVRRRIKCPRTMMQVSTQMVEIYKKHL
;
A
#
# COMPACT_ATOMS: atom_id res chain seq x y z
N MET A 1 -23.14 1.95 -21.93
CA MET A 1 -21.93 1.33 -21.36
C MET A 1 -22.10 1.38 -19.86
N PRO A 2 -21.90 0.28 -19.11
CA PRO A 2 -21.97 0.34 -17.66
C PRO A 2 -20.97 1.36 -17.12
N LYS A 3 -21.44 2.25 -16.23
CA LYS A 3 -20.63 3.30 -15.63
C LYS A 3 -20.19 2.91 -14.23
N ILE A 4 -18.89 2.99 -13.99
CA ILE A 4 -18.27 2.67 -12.71
C ILE A 4 -17.61 3.92 -12.12
N ILE A 5 -17.94 4.23 -10.87
CA ILE A 5 -17.16 5.21 -10.09
C ILE A 5 -16.10 4.50 -9.27
N HIS A 6 -14.84 4.87 -9.46
CA HIS A 6 -13.71 4.41 -8.68
C HIS A 6 -13.32 5.42 -7.61
N ILE A 7 -13.12 4.95 -6.38
CA ILE A 7 -12.79 5.79 -5.21
C ILE A 7 -11.40 5.40 -4.65
N PRO A 8 -10.30 5.94 -5.20
CA PRO A 8 -8.95 5.83 -4.64
C PRO A 8 -8.70 6.83 -3.50
N PHE A 9 -7.47 6.86 -2.95
CA PHE A 9 -7.13 7.78 -1.87
C PHE A 9 -6.98 9.21 -2.41
N VAL A 10 -6.10 9.37 -3.38
CA VAL A 10 -5.91 10.58 -4.19
C VAL A 10 -6.04 10.22 -5.67
N TYR A 11 -5.78 11.15 -6.59
CA TYR A 11 -5.67 10.81 -8.01
C TYR A 11 -4.76 11.79 -8.74
N PHE A 12 -4.19 11.35 -9.85
CA PHE A 12 -3.32 12.17 -10.70
C PHE A 12 -3.99 13.47 -11.15
N PRO A 13 -3.22 14.56 -11.37
CA PRO A 13 -1.76 14.68 -11.30
C PRO A 13 -1.20 14.96 -9.89
N ASP A 14 -1.96 14.67 -8.82
CA ASP A 14 -1.49 14.83 -7.43
C ASP A 14 -0.19 14.05 -7.19
N ALA A 15 0.86 14.73 -6.72
CA ALA A 15 2.18 14.14 -6.49
C ALA A 15 2.19 13.04 -5.43
N ARG A 16 1.13 12.91 -4.63
CA ARG A 16 0.95 11.81 -3.68
C ARG A 16 0.51 10.50 -4.31
N ALA A 17 -0.01 10.53 -5.54
CA ALA A 17 -0.51 9.35 -6.23
C ALA A 17 0.61 8.31 -6.37
N ALA A 18 0.30 7.07 -5.99
CA ALA A 18 1.26 5.98 -5.96
C ALA A 18 0.57 4.67 -6.39
N GLY A 19 1.04 3.51 -5.89
CA GLY A 19 0.62 2.19 -6.39
C GLY A 19 -0.89 1.97 -6.51
N VAL A 20 -1.72 2.48 -5.59
CA VAL A 20 -3.19 2.34 -5.69
C VAL A 20 -3.73 3.16 -6.87
N GLU A 21 -3.29 4.40 -7.01
CA GLU A 21 -3.71 5.27 -8.11
C GLU A 21 -3.20 4.77 -9.46
N VAL A 22 -1.97 4.24 -9.52
CA VAL A 22 -1.41 3.60 -10.73
C VAL A 22 -2.22 2.36 -11.11
N TYR A 23 -2.58 1.53 -10.12
CA TYR A 23 -3.49 0.38 -10.32
C TYR A 23 -4.84 0.83 -10.89
N VAL A 24 -5.46 1.85 -10.29
CA VAL A 24 -6.78 2.35 -10.72
C VAL A 24 -6.72 2.95 -12.12
N GLN A 25 -5.67 3.72 -12.44
CA GLN A 25 -5.48 4.28 -13.78
C GLN A 25 -5.38 3.19 -14.84
N SER A 26 -4.52 2.18 -14.62
CA SER A 26 -4.36 1.06 -15.56
C SER A 26 -5.63 0.21 -15.67
N LEU A 27 -6.35 0.00 -14.56
CA LEU A 27 -7.64 -0.67 -14.56
C LEU A 27 -8.65 0.10 -15.41
N CYS A 28 -8.81 1.41 -15.21
CA CYS A 28 -9.74 2.25 -15.97
C CYS A 28 -9.41 2.23 -17.47
N HIS A 29 -8.13 2.32 -17.84
CA HIS A 29 -7.69 2.27 -19.23
C HIS A 29 -8.16 0.98 -19.94
N HIS A 30 -7.94 -0.19 -19.32
CA HIS A 30 -8.41 -1.45 -19.88
C HIS A 30 -9.94 -1.61 -19.85
N LEU A 31 -10.61 -1.09 -18.81
CA LEU A 31 -12.07 -1.13 -18.73
C LEU A 31 -12.74 -0.31 -19.84
N GLN A 32 -12.18 0.86 -20.19
CA GLN A 32 -12.66 1.65 -21.33
C GLN A 32 -12.58 0.88 -22.64
N GLN A 33 -11.48 0.16 -22.89
CA GLN A 33 -11.32 -0.71 -24.06
C GLN A 33 -12.32 -1.88 -24.05
N MET A 34 -12.78 -2.30 -22.87
CA MET A 34 -13.79 -3.35 -22.68
C MET A 34 -15.23 -2.83 -22.65
N GLY A 35 -15.46 -1.54 -22.96
CA GLY A 35 -16.81 -0.95 -23.09
C GLY A 35 -17.44 -0.50 -21.77
N PHE A 36 -16.64 -0.17 -20.76
CA PHE A 36 -17.08 0.44 -19.51
C PHE A 36 -16.77 1.94 -19.50
N ASP A 37 -17.71 2.72 -18.96
CA ASP A 37 -17.49 4.13 -18.67
C ASP A 37 -16.92 4.26 -17.24
N ASN A 38 -15.88 5.06 -17.06
CA ASN A 38 -15.14 5.14 -15.79
C ASN A 38 -15.05 6.57 -15.33
N VAL A 39 -15.36 6.79 -14.05
CA VAL A 39 -15.26 8.10 -13.39
C VAL A 39 -14.48 7.93 -12.08
N ILE A 40 -13.63 8.89 -11.75
CA ILE A 40 -12.91 8.90 -10.47
C ILE A 40 -13.56 9.88 -9.50
N ALA A 41 -13.72 9.47 -8.24
CA ALA A 41 -14.05 10.36 -7.14
C ALA A 41 -13.03 10.18 -6.00
N ALA A 42 -12.19 11.19 -5.74
CA ALA A 42 -11.06 11.06 -4.82
C ALA A 42 -10.86 12.31 -3.94
N LEU A 43 -10.20 12.15 -2.79
CA LEU A 43 -9.98 13.26 -1.84
C LEU A 43 -8.89 14.22 -2.31
N GLY A 44 -9.19 15.51 -2.41
CA GLY A 44 -8.26 16.58 -2.80
C GLY A 44 -8.07 17.65 -1.73
N GLU A 45 -7.20 18.62 -2.01
CA GLU A 45 -7.05 19.82 -1.17
C GLU A 45 -8.21 20.80 -1.38
N THR A 46 -8.70 20.86 -2.61
CA THR A 46 -9.83 21.68 -3.05
C THR A 46 -10.83 20.83 -3.84
N ASP A 47 -12.05 21.35 -3.93
CA ASP A 47 -13.07 20.79 -4.81
C ASP A 47 -12.77 21.19 -6.25
N GLN A 48 -12.69 20.22 -7.16
CA GLN A 48 -12.45 20.47 -8.58
C GLN A 48 -12.90 19.29 -9.43
N VAL A 49 -13.19 19.56 -10.70
CA VAL A 49 -13.52 18.55 -11.71
C VAL A 49 -12.62 18.78 -12.91
N TYR A 50 -11.96 17.74 -13.38
CA TYR A 50 -11.09 17.78 -14.56
C TYR A 50 -11.10 16.46 -15.32
N ASP A 51 -10.53 16.47 -16.52
CA ASP A 51 -10.22 15.26 -17.28
C ASP A 51 -8.74 14.90 -17.06
N TYR A 52 -8.46 13.62 -16.87
CA TYR A 52 -7.11 13.10 -16.85
C TYR A 52 -7.05 11.85 -17.72
N GLU A 53 -6.37 11.95 -18.86
CA GLU A 53 -6.23 10.88 -19.86
C GLU A 53 -7.58 10.31 -20.33
N GLY A 54 -8.59 11.17 -20.53
CA GLY A 54 -9.92 10.76 -20.98
C GLY A 54 -10.79 10.15 -19.89
N ILE A 55 -10.39 10.29 -18.61
CA ILE A 55 -11.17 9.89 -17.46
C ILE A 55 -11.60 11.13 -16.69
N LYS A 56 -12.90 11.27 -16.44
CA LYS A 56 -13.43 12.35 -15.64
C LYS A 56 -13.11 12.15 -14.16
N VAL A 57 -12.53 13.16 -13.52
CA VAL A 57 -12.07 13.13 -12.14
C VAL A 57 -12.78 14.19 -11.31
N TYR A 58 -13.45 13.75 -10.25
CA TYR A 58 -13.98 14.58 -9.18
C TYR A 58 -13.03 14.55 -7.99
N ARG A 59 -12.43 15.70 -7.67
CA ARG A 59 -11.71 15.88 -6.40
C ARG A 59 -12.59 16.64 -5.43
N TYR A 60 -12.59 16.21 -4.18
CA TYR A 60 -13.28 16.93 -3.12
C TYR A 60 -12.46 16.98 -1.83
N SER A 61 -12.51 18.13 -1.17
CA SER A 61 -11.80 18.39 0.07
C SER A 61 -12.65 18.08 1.31
N LEU A 62 -11.97 17.72 2.40
CA LEU A 62 -12.58 17.61 3.72
C LEU A 62 -11.96 18.64 4.66
N PRO A 63 -12.72 19.64 5.14
CA PRO A 63 -12.20 20.69 6.01
C PRO A 63 -11.42 20.14 7.21
N GLN A 64 -10.28 20.78 7.50
CA GLN A 64 -9.41 20.43 8.64
C GLN A 64 -10.01 20.90 9.97
N ALA A 65 -10.70 22.06 9.98
CA ALA A 65 -11.32 22.65 11.16
C ALA A 65 -12.45 21.80 11.76
N GLU A 66 -13.00 20.85 10.99
CA GLU A 66 -14.13 20.00 11.39
C GLU A 66 -13.70 18.59 11.82
N LYS A 67 -12.41 18.35 12.05
CA LYS A 67 -11.89 17.06 12.49
C LYS A 67 -12.35 16.73 13.92
N SER A 68 -13.38 15.92 14.05
CA SER A 68 -13.69 15.25 15.33
C SER A 68 -12.77 14.03 15.52
N LEU A 69 -12.51 13.66 16.78
CA LEU A 69 -11.82 12.40 17.08
C LEU A 69 -12.62 11.21 16.51
N SER A 70 -13.95 11.22 16.57
CA SER A 70 -14.74 10.09 16.05
C SER A 70 -14.63 9.91 14.53
N GLU A 71 -14.50 10.99 13.75
CA GLU A 71 -14.20 10.92 12.32
C GLU A 71 -12.85 10.25 12.05
N ILE A 72 -11.82 10.59 12.83
CA ILE A 72 -10.47 10.04 12.70
C ILE A 72 -10.46 8.52 12.95
N TYR A 73 -11.36 8.04 13.81
CA TYR A 73 -11.50 6.62 14.15
C TYR A 73 -12.64 5.93 13.39
N GLY A 74 -13.09 6.49 12.27
CA GLY A 74 -13.87 5.74 11.26
C GLY A 74 -15.36 6.07 11.18
N GLU A 75 -15.89 6.99 12.00
CA GLU A 75 -17.30 7.39 11.87
C GLU A 75 -17.59 8.06 10.51
N GLY A 76 -16.55 8.66 9.92
CA GLY A 76 -16.60 9.37 8.66
C GLY A 76 -17.30 10.73 8.76
N SER A 77 -17.03 11.58 7.78
CA SER A 77 -17.52 12.95 7.70
C SER A 77 -18.82 13.03 6.90
N LYS A 78 -19.81 13.77 7.40
CA LYS A 78 -21.04 14.05 6.65
C LYS A 78 -20.77 14.82 5.37
N ILE A 79 -19.76 15.70 5.37
CA ILE A 79 -19.33 16.41 4.16
C ILE A 79 -18.88 15.43 3.07
N ALA A 80 -18.20 14.34 3.44
CA ALA A 80 -17.80 13.32 2.48
C ALA A 80 -19.02 12.64 1.83
N ALA A 81 -20.06 12.34 2.63
CA ALA A 81 -21.33 11.81 2.15
C ALA A 81 -22.04 12.80 1.21
N ASP A 82 -22.21 14.06 1.62
CA ASP A 82 -22.93 15.07 0.84
C ASP A 82 -22.26 15.33 -0.51
N LYS A 83 -20.92 15.41 -0.52
CA LYS A 83 -20.17 15.61 -1.76
C LYS A 83 -20.23 14.39 -2.67
N LEU A 84 -20.11 13.17 -2.12
CA LEU A 84 -20.25 11.96 -2.92
C LEU A 84 -21.68 11.82 -3.46
N GLU A 85 -22.71 12.13 -2.66
CA GLU A 85 -24.10 12.07 -3.08
C GLU A 85 -24.34 12.91 -4.35
N ARG A 86 -23.82 14.14 -4.41
CA ARG A 86 -23.93 14.99 -5.59
C ARG A 86 -23.27 14.36 -6.81
N ILE A 87 -22.11 13.73 -6.64
CA ILE A 87 -21.42 13.02 -7.73
C ILE A 87 -22.27 11.83 -8.19
N LEU A 88 -22.81 11.02 -7.27
CA LEU A 88 -23.67 9.88 -7.60
C LEU A 88 -24.95 10.31 -8.33
N GLN A 89 -25.56 11.42 -7.92
CA GLN A 89 -26.75 11.97 -8.58
C GLN A 89 -26.44 12.47 -10.00
N PHE A 90 -25.30 13.13 -10.19
CA PHE A 90 -24.90 13.68 -11.48
C PHE A 90 -24.47 12.57 -12.46
N GLU A 91 -23.64 11.64 -11.99
CA GLU A 91 -23.05 10.62 -12.85
C GLU A 91 -23.97 9.41 -13.07
N ASN A 92 -24.88 9.14 -12.13
CA ASN A 92 -25.80 8.02 -12.13
C ASN A 92 -25.10 6.68 -12.48
N PRO A 93 -24.13 6.23 -11.66
CA PRO A 93 -23.34 5.03 -11.95
C PRO A 93 -24.14 3.75 -11.72
N ASP A 94 -23.77 2.70 -12.46
CA ASP A 94 -24.31 1.35 -12.27
C ASP A 94 -23.59 0.61 -11.14
N LEU A 95 -22.36 1.01 -10.80
CA LEU A 95 -21.54 0.38 -9.76
C LEU A 95 -20.55 1.37 -9.14
N VAL A 96 -20.23 1.21 -7.86
CA VAL A 96 -19.14 1.93 -7.20
C VAL A 96 -18.08 0.97 -6.69
N HIS A 97 -16.81 1.27 -6.99
CA HIS A 97 -15.66 0.50 -6.55
C HIS A 97 -14.73 1.35 -5.67
N ILE A 98 -14.69 1.05 -4.37
CA ILE A 98 -13.77 1.69 -3.41
C ILE A 98 -12.42 0.96 -3.40
N HIS A 99 -11.34 1.72 -3.57
CA HIS A 99 -9.96 1.22 -3.54
C HIS A 99 -9.19 1.69 -2.30
N ALA A 100 -9.69 2.70 -1.57
CA ALA A 100 -9.03 3.21 -0.38
C ALA A 100 -10.00 3.38 0.79
N TYR A 101 -9.73 2.68 1.90
CA TYR A 101 -10.47 2.89 3.15
C TYR A 101 -9.93 4.12 3.90
N VAL A 102 -10.48 5.29 3.61
CA VAL A 102 -10.16 6.51 4.36
C VAL A 102 -11.11 6.61 5.55
N ARG A 103 -10.57 6.57 6.78
CA ARG A 103 -11.38 6.58 8.01
C ARG A 103 -12.39 7.73 8.08
N ARG A 104 -12.00 8.90 7.56
CA ARG A 104 -12.86 10.09 7.52
C ARG A 104 -13.94 10.07 6.42
N ALA A 105 -13.98 9.07 5.54
CA ALA A 105 -14.90 9.07 4.40
C ALA A 105 -15.59 7.71 4.15
N ALA A 106 -14.83 6.61 4.17
CA ALA A 106 -15.25 5.32 3.62
C ALA A 106 -16.58 4.78 4.15
N LEU A 107 -16.85 4.86 5.46
CA LEU A 107 -18.12 4.39 6.02
C LEU A 107 -19.31 5.24 5.55
N GLN A 108 -19.19 6.57 5.59
CA GLN A 108 -20.25 7.47 5.15
C GLN A 108 -20.48 7.34 3.65
N GLN A 109 -19.41 7.19 2.87
CA GLN A 109 -19.52 6.90 1.44
C GLN A 109 -20.28 5.61 1.18
N ALA A 110 -19.94 4.51 1.86
CA ALA A 110 -20.65 3.24 1.74
C ALA A 110 -22.13 3.38 2.08
N ARG A 111 -22.48 4.08 3.18
CA ARG A 111 -23.87 4.37 3.54
C ARG A 111 -24.60 5.12 2.43
N THR A 112 -24.03 6.19 1.90
CA THR A 112 -24.62 6.98 0.80
C THR A 112 -24.82 6.14 -0.46
N ILE A 113 -23.85 5.31 -0.84
CA ILE A 113 -23.93 4.41 -2.00
C ILE A 113 -25.09 3.42 -1.83
N LYS A 114 -25.20 2.79 -0.65
CA LYS A 114 -26.26 1.82 -0.37
C LYS A 114 -27.64 2.45 -0.19
N GLN A 115 -27.74 3.68 0.30
CA GLN A 115 -28.99 4.45 0.30
C GLN A 115 -29.54 4.66 -1.12
N LYS A 116 -28.67 4.84 -2.11
CA LYS A 116 -29.05 4.90 -3.53
C LYS A 116 -29.21 3.53 -4.19
N LYS A 117 -29.06 2.44 -3.42
CA LYS A 117 -29.15 1.04 -3.90
C LYS A 117 -28.15 0.70 -5.01
N ILE A 118 -27.00 1.37 -5.01
CA ILE A 118 -25.93 1.10 -5.98
C ILE A 118 -25.05 -0.06 -5.44
N PRO A 119 -24.69 -1.05 -6.27
CA PRO A 119 -23.72 -2.08 -5.91
C PRO A 119 -22.36 -1.49 -5.51
N LEU A 120 -21.77 -2.03 -4.45
CA LEU A 120 -20.52 -1.59 -3.85
C LEU A 120 -19.50 -2.72 -3.82
N ILE A 121 -18.38 -2.51 -4.52
CA ILE A 121 -17.21 -3.38 -4.48
C ILE A 121 -16.07 -2.70 -3.73
N PHE A 122 -15.32 -3.47 -2.95
CA PHE A 122 -14.13 -3.00 -2.24
C PHE A 122 -12.88 -3.83 -2.56
N THR A 123 -11.80 -3.19 -3.03
CA THR A 123 -10.48 -3.85 -3.13
C THR A 123 -9.63 -3.54 -1.90
N TYR A 124 -9.10 -4.57 -1.27
CA TYR A 124 -8.21 -4.46 -0.11
C TYR A 124 -6.77 -4.12 -0.55
N HIS A 125 -6.46 -2.83 -0.65
CA HIS A 125 -5.11 -2.39 -1.05
C HIS A 125 -4.11 -2.27 0.11
N GLY A 126 -4.58 -2.08 1.35
CA GLY A 126 -3.70 -1.82 2.48
C GLY A 126 -4.30 -2.16 3.84
N ALA A 127 -3.41 -2.39 4.81
CA ALA A 127 -3.76 -2.83 6.17
C ALA A 127 -4.51 -1.78 7.02
N ASN A 128 -4.67 -0.55 6.54
CA ASN A 128 -5.42 0.51 7.23
C ASN A 128 -6.89 0.16 7.47
N VAL A 129 -7.45 -0.76 6.67
CA VAL A 129 -8.83 -1.27 6.80
C VAL A 129 -8.95 -2.47 7.76
N SER A 130 -7.86 -2.93 8.39
CA SER A 130 -7.93 -4.04 9.39
C SER A 130 -6.97 -3.86 10.55
N CYS A 131 -6.27 -2.74 10.60
CA CYS A 131 -5.31 -2.43 11.64
C CYS A 131 -5.35 -0.93 11.96
N PRO A 132 -5.65 -0.54 13.22
CA PRO A 132 -5.54 0.83 13.66
C PRO A 132 -4.14 1.45 13.45
N ARG A 133 -3.09 0.61 13.48
CA ARG A 133 -1.70 0.99 13.19
C ARG A 133 -1.36 0.96 11.69
N ALA A 134 -2.22 0.38 10.86
CA ALA A 134 -1.98 0.13 9.43
C ALA A 134 -0.76 -0.75 9.09
N SER A 135 -0.09 -1.36 10.06
CA SER A 135 1.08 -2.22 9.83
C SER A 135 0.77 -3.71 9.81
N LEU A 136 -0.31 -4.14 10.47
CA LEU A 136 -0.58 -5.55 10.84
C LEU A 136 0.61 -6.22 11.56
N LEU A 137 1.32 -5.43 12.36
CA LEU A 137 2.41 -5.92 13.21
C LEU A 137 2.11 -5.62 14.67
N ARG A 138 1.89 -6.69 15.44
CA ARG A 138 1.71 -6.60 16.87
C ARG A 138 3.02 -6.12 17.50
N TRP A 139 2.91 -5.07 18.32
CA TRP A 139 4.05 -4.39 18.94
C TRP A 139 5.12 -3.90 17.94
N GLY A 140 4.74 -3.74 16.67
CA GLY A 140 5.63 -3.29 15.60
C GLY A 140 6.60 -4.34 15.03
N LYS A 141 6.58 -5.59 15.49
CA LYS A 141 7.51 -6.65 15.01
C LYS A 141 6.85 -8.00 14.73
N GLU A 142 5.86 -8.41 15.52
CA GLU A 142 5.25 -9.73 15.37
C GLU A 142 4.12 -9.67 14.34
N ILE A 143 4.08 -10.60 13.38
CA ILE A 143 2.99 -10.67 12.39
C ILE A 143 1.64 -10.85 13.11
N CYS A 144 0.69 -9.96 12.82
CA CYS A 144 -0.67 -10.01 13.36
C CYS A 144 -1.59 -10.78 12.40
N ASN A 145 -2.51 -11.58 12.94
CA ASN A 145 -3.53 -12.28 12.14
C ASN A 145 -4.66 -11.38 11.61
N GLY A 146 -4.65 -10.09 11.96
CA GLY A 146 -5.63 -9.11 11.49
C GLY A 146 -7.04 -9.26 12.04
N ILE A 147 -7.25 -10.14 13.04
CA ILE A 147 -8.54 -10.25 13.73
C ILE A 147 -8.65 -9.06 14.70
N LEU A 148 -9.61 -8.17 14.44
CA LEU A 148 -9.82 -7.01 15.29
C LEU A 148 -10.40 -7.42 16.63
N LYS A 149 -9.57 -7.29 17.66
CA LYS A 149 -9.95 -7.44 19.05
C LYS A 149 -9.65 -6.12 19.72
N SER A 150 -10.70 -5.41 20.11
CA SER A 150 -10.59 -4.08 20.72
C SER A 150 -9.46 -4.03 21.77
N MET A 151 -9.30 -5.06 22.62
CA MET A 151 -8.33 -5.03 23.74
C MET A 151 -6.89 -5.05 23.25
N THR A 152 -6.54 -6.05 22.46
CA THR A 152 -5.17 -6.19 21.94
C THR A 152 -4.84 -5.11 20.92
N CYS A 153 -5.84 -4.62 20.17
CA CYS A 153 -5.67 -3.50 19.25
C CYS A 153 -5.40 -2.19 20.00
N THR A 154 -6.11 -1.91 21.10
CA THR A 154 -5.82 -0.74 21.97
C THR A 154 -4.40 -0.81 22.51
N GLN A 155 -3.99 -1.95 23.05
CA GLN A 155 -2.64 -2.16 23.57
C GLN A 155 -1.57 -1.89 22.51
N CYS A 156 -1.73 -2.51 21.33
CA CYS A 156 -0.79 -2.37 20.24
C CYS A 156 -0.73 -0.94 19.69
N TYR A 157 -1.87 -0.25 19.63
CA TYR A 157 -1.95 1.11 19.10
C TYR A 157 -1.40 2.14 20.08
N LEU A 158 -1.68 2.02 21.39
CA LEU A 158 -1.07 2.89 22.41
C LEU A 158 0.45 2.80 22.39
N GLN A 159 1.01 1.61 22.24
CA GLN A 159 2.46 1.46 22.09
C GLN A 159 2.99 2.11 20.82
N SER A 160 2.20 2.16 19.74
CA SER A 160 2.61 2.88 18.53
C SER A 160 2.70 4.39 18.73
N LEU A 161 1.99 4.92 19.73
CA LEU A 161 2.02 6.33 20.14
C LEU A 161 3.07 6.61 21.21
N GLY A 162 3.93 5.64 21.55
CA GLY A 162 5.02 5.81 22.52
C GLY A 162 4.72 5.32 23.93
N ALA A 163 3.52 4.82 24.23
CA ALA A 163 3.25 4.25 25.55
C ALA A 163 4.04 2.96 25.80
N GLY A 164 4.62 2.80 26.99
CA GLY A 164 5.27 1.56 27.41
C GLY A 164 4.28 0.37 27.36
N ARG A 165 4.80 -0.85 27.19
CA ARG A 165 3.95 -2.07 27.09
C ARG A 165 3.04 -2.23 28.31
N LEU A 166 3.56 -2.06 29.52
CA LEU A 166 2.78 -2.18 30.77
C LEU A 166 1.63 -1.17 30.83
N VAL A 167 1.89 0.09 30.48
CA VAL A 167 0.88 1.15 30.41
C VAL A 167 -0.19 0.82 29.37
N SER A 168 0.25 0.33 28.20
CA SER A 168 -0.65 -0.10 27.12
C SER A 168 -1.56 -1.25 27.55
N PHE A 169 -1.03 -2.23 28.29
CA PHE A 169 -1.81 -3.32 28.90
C PHE A 169 -2.88 -2.79 29.86
N GLY A 170 -2.51 -1.90 30.78
CA GLY A 170 -3.43 -1.29 31.75
C GLY A 170 -4.59 -0.54 31.10
N PHE A 171 -4.34 0.27 30.08
CA PHE A 171 -5.42 0.94 29.34
C PHE A 171 -6.25 0.00 28.47
N GLY A 172 -5.64 -1.08 27.96
CA GLY A 172 -6.33 -2.06 27.12
C GLY A 172 -7.45 -2.83 27.84
N ILE A 173 -7.31 -3.05 29.15
CA ILE A 173 -8.29 -3.80 29.96
C ILE A 173 -9.47 -2.94 30.46
N LEU A 174 -9.40 -1.62 30.29
CA LEU A 174 -10.47 -0.74 30.76
C LEU A 174 -11.80 -1.04 30.03
N PRO A 175 -12.96 -0.93 30.73
CA PRO A 175 -14.26 -1.04 30.08
C PRO A 175 -14.47 0.08 29.04
N PRO A 176 -14.88 -0.23 27.80
CA PRO A 176 -15.09 0.78 26.76
C PRO A 176 -16.07 1.89 27.16
N VAL A 177 -17.14 1.54 27.89
CA VAL A 177 -18.16 2.49 28.36
C VAL A 177 -17.55 3.61 29.22
N LEU A 178 -16.68 3.24 30.17
CA LEU A 178 -16.00 4.19 31.03
C LEU A 178 -15.11 5.14 30.21
N THR A 179 -14.34 4.58 29.27
CA THR A 179 -13.43 5.37 28.43
C THR A 179 -14.16 6.32 27.48
N ARG A 180 -15.34 5.95 26.97
CA ARG A 180 -16.19 6.84 26.16
C ARG A 180 -16.76 7.99 26.98
N TYR A 181 -17.14 7.74 28.24
CA TYR A 181 -17.66 8.78 29.12
C TYR A 181 -16.58 9.84 29.40
N ILE A 182 -15.36 9.40 29.72
CA ILE A 182 -14.19 10.28 29.88
C ILE A 182 -13.89 11.06 28.59
N GLY A 183 -14.14 10.44 27.43
CA GLY A 183 -14.08 11.08 26.11
C GLY A 183 -15.01 12.27 25.93
N LYS A 184 -16.19 12.21 26.52
CA LYS A 184 -17.18 13.29 26.45
C LYS A 184 -16.92 14.41 27.46
N SER A 185 -16.01 14.21 28.41
CA SER A 185 -15.69 15.18 29.46
C SER A 185 -14.89 16.40 28.98
N GLY A 186 -14.45 16.42 27.72
CA GLY A 186 -13.73 17.56 27.13
C GLY A 186 -12.28 17.73 27.57
N LEU A 187 -11.76 16.79 28.37
CA LEU A 187 -10.37 16.78 28.86
C LEU A 187 -9.40 16.55 27.69
N LYS A 188 -8.39 17.41 27.57
CA LYS A 188 -7.38 17.38 26.50
C LYS A 188 -6.01 16.95 27.05
N GLY A 189 -5.22 16.30 26.22
CA GLY A 189 -3.85 15.86 26.54
C GLY A 189 -3.60 14.40 26.20
N ASP A 190 -2.32 14.02 26.11
CA ASP A 190 -1.90 12.70 25.63
C ASP A 190 -2.39 11.57 26.53
N VAL A 191 -2.41 11.78 27.84
CA VAL A 191 -2.90 10.81 28.83
C VAL A 191 -4.41 10.58 28.69
N PHE A 192 -5.19 11.64 28.49
CA PHE A 192 -6.64 11.54 28.31
C PHE A 192 -6.98 10.87 26.97
N THR A 193 -6.23 11.17 25.92
CA THR A 193 -6.33 10.48 24.62
C THR A 193 -6.02 8.98 24.77
N ALA A 194 -5.02 8.63 25.59
CA ALA A 194 -4.67 7.25 25.86
C ALA A 194 -5.78 6.49 26.60
N ILE A 195 -6.44 7.12 27.58
CA ILE A 195 -7.58 6.55 28.30
C ILE A 195 -8.75 6.28 27.35
N GLN A 196 -9.08 7.24 26.47
CA GLN A 196 -10.19 7.13 25.52
C GLN A 196 -9.95 6.10 24.41
N MET A 197 -8.70 5.68 24.22
CA MET A 197 -8.29 4.83 23.10
C MET A 197 -9.08 3.52 23.03
N ARG A 198 -9.43 2.96 24.18
CA ARG A 198 -10.29 1.77 24.26
C ARG A 198 -11.61 1.95 23.53
N GLY A 199 -12.32 3.04 23.83
CA GLY A 199 -13.59 3.40 23.20
C GLY A 199 -13.43 3.73 21.71
N LEU A 200 -12.35 4.43 21.34
CA LEU A 200 -12.06 4.80 19.95
C LEU A 200 -11.74 3.59 19.06
N ILE A 201 -10.96 2.63 19.56
CA ILE A 201 -10.66 1.38 18.84
C ILE A 201 -11.90 0.49 18.74
N GLU A 202 -12.74 0.44 19.77
CA GLU A 202 -14.03 -0.25 19.68
C GLU A 202 -14.93 0.41 18.62
N SER A 203 -15.02 1.74 18.59
CA SER A 203 -15.76 2.45 17.54
C SER A 203 -15.20 2.15 16.14
N PHE A 204 -13.87 2.18 15.96
CA PHE A 204 -13.22 1.77 14.71
C PHE A 204 -13.63 0.35 14.30
N GLN A 205 -13.63 -0.59 15.24
CA GLN A 205 -14.03 -1.98 14.98
C GLN A 205 -15.49 -2.09 14.54
N LEU A 206 -16.41 -1.36 15.20
CA LEU A 206 -17.83 -1.37 14.85
C LEU A 206 -18.09 -0.71 13.49
N ASN A 207 -17.49 0.46 13.24
CA ASN A 207 -17.59 1.20 11.99
C ASN A 207 -17.06 0.38 10.80
N LEU A 208 -15.97 -0.36 11.01
CA LEU A 208 -15.44 -1.24 9.98
C LEU A 208 -16.36 -2.43 9.70
N ARG A 209 -16.93 -3.06 10.73
CA ARG A 209 -17.90 -4.15 10.55
C ARG A 209 -19.10 -3.67 9.73
N GLU A 210 -19.63 -2.50 10.04
CA GLU A 210 -20.72 -1.92 9.25
C GLU A 210 -20.30 -1.65 7.80
N PHE A 211 -19.12 -1.09 7.57
CA PHE A 211 -18.59 -0.91 6.21
C PHE A 211 -18.51 -2.25 5.46
N PHE A 212 -18.07 -3.30 6.15
CA PHE A 212 -18.01 -4.65 5.60
C PHE A 212 -19.38 -5.25 5.29
N ASP A 213 -20.37 -5.01 6.14
CA ASP A 213 -21.75 -5.44 5.92
C ASP A 213 -22.39 -4.73 4.71
N LEU A 214 -22.01 -3.46 4.47
CA LEU A 214 -22.50 -2.65 3.36
C LEU A 214 -21.88 -3.01 2.00
N ALA A 215 -20.68 -3.62 1.97
CA ALA A 215 -20.04 -4.02 0.73
C ALA A 215 -20.66 -5.31 0.16
N ASP A 216 -20.95 -5.30 -1.14
CA ASP A 216 -21.54 -6.43 -1.84
C ASP A 216 -20.47 -7.44 -2.26
N HIS A 217 -19.26 -6.97 -2.58
CA HIS A 217 -18.12 -7.82 -2.97
C HIS A 217 -16.78 -7.27 -2.49
N PHE A 218 -15.85 -8.18 -2.23
CA PHE A 218 -14.49 -7.91 -1.81
C PHE A 218 -13.50 -8.49 -2.81
N VAL A 219 -12.47 -7.71 -3.13
CA VAL A 219 -11.34 -8.15 -3.95
C VAL A 219 -10.12 -8.21 -3.05
N ALA A 220 -9.55 -9.41 -2.93
CA ALA A 220 -8.34 -9.70 -2.17
C ALA A 220 -7.15 -9.81 -3.14
N PRO A 221 -6.15 -8.92 -3.08
CA PRO A 221 -4.96 -9.00 -3.93
C PRO A 221 -3.96 -10.10 -3.56
N ALA A 222 -4.15 -10.77 -2.43
CA ALA A 222 -3.27 -11.81 -1.94
C ALA A 222 -4.03 -12.83 -1.09
N ARG A 223 -3.49 -14.04 -1.01
CA ARG A 223 -4.11 -15.15 -0.28
C ARG A 223 -4.20 -14.86 1.21
N TRP A 224 -3.20 -14.21 1.80
CA TRP A 224 -3.27 -13.82 3.20
C TRP A 224 -4.39 -12.79 3.45
N VAL A 225 -4.66 -11.89 2.49
CA VAL A 225 -5.78 -10.93 2.57
C VAL A 225 -7.12 -11.65 2.49
N TYR A 226 -7.25 -12.62 1.59
CA TYR A 226 -8.43 -13.49 1.52
C TYR A 226 -8.70 -14.16 2.87
N GLN A 227 -7.67 -14.76 3.48
CA GLN A 227 -7.78 -15.41 4.78
C GLN A 227 -8.14 -14.42 5.89
N LEU A 228 -7.59 -13.22 5.86
CA LEU A 228 -7.91 -12.15 6.81
C LEU A 228 -9.39 -11.76 6.73
N LEU A 229 -9.92 -11.57 5.52
CA LEU A 229 -11.32 -11.19 5.31
C LEU A 229 -12.26 -12.29 5.82
N VAL A 230 -11.99 -13.57 5.49
CA VAL A 230 -12.73 -14.71 6.03
C VAL A 230 -12.66 -14.76 7.55
N SER A 231 -11.47 -14.55 8.13
CA SER A 231 -11.26 -14.53 9.59
C SER A 231 -11.98 -13.37 10.30
N ASN A 232 -12.40 -12.35 9.55
CA ASN A 232 -13.21 -11.23 10.03
C ASN A 232 -14.70 -11.39 9.64
N ASN A 233 -15.16 -12.62 9.38
CA ASN A 233 -16.54 -13.01 9.09
C ASN A 233 -17.12 -12.48 7.77
N ILE A 234 -16.27 -12.18 6.79
CA ILE A 234 -16.75 -11.97 5.42
C ILE A 234 -17.02 -13.35 4.78
N ALA A 235 -18.22 -13.52 4.25
CA ALA A 235 -18.62 -14.75 3.56
C ALA A 235 -17.72 -15.01 2.34
N ALA A 236 -17.24 -16.25 2.18
CA ALA A 236 -16.23 -16.60 1.18
C ALA A 236 -16.69 -16.32 -0.26
N GLU A 237 -17.99 -16.51 -0.53
CA GLU A 237 -18.65 -16.23 -1.81
C GLU A 237 -18.65 -14.74 -2.20
N LYS A 238 -18.49 -13.84 -1.22
CA LYS A 238 -18.33 -12.39 -1.46
C LYS A 238 -16.88 -12.00 -1.74
N ILE A 239 -15.92 -12.93 -1.75
CA ILE A 239 -14.49 -12.61 -1.86
C ILE A 239 -13.91 -13.24 -3.13
N SER A 240 -13.35 -12.40 -4.01
CA SER A 240 -12.53 -12.86 -5.13
C SER A 240 -11.04 -12.63 -4.84
N LEU A 241 -10.22 -13.66 -5.04
CA LEU A 241 -8.76 -13.54 -5.04
C LEU A 241 -8.29 -13.06 -6.42
N VAL A 242 -7.84 -11.81 -6.51
CA VAL A 242 -7.38 -11.18 -7.76
C VAL A 242 -6.02 -10.54 -7.50
N PRO A 243 -4.91 -11.28 -7.69
CA PRO A 243 -3.58 -10.73 -7.53
C PRO A 243 -3.32 -9.55 -8.44
N HIS A 244 -2.53 -8.57 -7.97
CA HIS A 244 -2.14 -7.43 -8.78
C HIS A 244 -1.37 -7.85 -10.05
N GLY A 245 -1.41 -6.98 -11.05
CA GLY A 245 -0.70 -7.12 -12.31
C GLY A 245 0.36 -6.03 -12.48
N SER A 246 1.36 -6.32 -13.32
CA SER A 246 2.30 -5.32 -13.80
C SER A 246 1.57 -4.32 -14.71
N VAL A 247 1.91 -3.05 -14.53
CA VAL A 247 1.38 -1.92 -15.31
C VAL A 247 2.20 -1.62 -16.55
N PHE A 248 3.37 -2.26 -16.70
CA PHE A 248 4.13 -2.18 -17.93
C PHE A 248 3.46 -3.07 -18.97
N GLU A 249 3.24 -2.54 -20.17
CA GLU A 249 2.77 -3.29 -21.33
C GLU A 249 3.95 -3.65 -22.24
N GLY A 250 3.78 -4.65 -23.11
CA GLY A 250 4.77 -5.03 -24.13
C GLY A 250 5.10 -6.52 -24.18
N ASN A 251 5.95 -6.91 -25.13
CA ASN A 251 6.41 -8.29 -25.27
C ASN A 251 7.51 -8.60 -24.25
N PHE A 252 7.11 -8.95 -23.02
CA PHE A 252 8.02 -9.28 -21.93
C PHE A 252 8.98 -10.42 -22.28
N GLU A 253 8.59 -11.33 -23.18
CA GLU A 253 9.48 -12.39 -23.64
C GLU A 253 10.70 -11.82 -24.36
N ALA A 254 10.57 -10.77 -25.17
CA ALA A 254 11.72 -10.13 -25.82
C ALA A 254 12.65 -9.38 -24.84
N ASP A 255 12.07 -8.82 -23.76
CA ASP A 255 12.83 -8.12 -22.72
C ASP A 255 13.52 -9.09 -21.74
N ILE A 256 12.93 -10.28 -21.53
CA ILE A 256 13.49 -11.38 -20.73
C ILE A 256 14.45 -12.24 -21.56
N ALA A 257 14.26 -12.35 -22.88
CA ALA A 257 14.99 -13.24 -23.80
C ALA A 257 16.42 -12.83 -24.12
N ASP A 258 16.90 -11.71 -23.57
CA ASP A 258 18.34 -11.43 -23.51
C ASP A 258 18.87 -11.48 -22.06
N PRO A 259 18.82 -12.65 -21.39
CA PRO A 259 19.43 -12.84 -20.07
C PRO A 259 20.96 -12.75 -20.12
N GLY A 260 21.53 -12.57 -21.33
CA GLY A 260 22.94 -12.36 -21.62
C GLY A 260 23.32 -10.91 -21.90
N LYS A 261 22.36 -9.97 -22.02
CA LYS A 261 22.67 -8.55 -22.15
C LYS A 261 23.37 -8.10 -20.88
N PRO A 262 24.66 -7.73 -20.96
CA PRO A 262 25.38 -7.28 -19.79
C PRO A 262 24.65 -6.06 -19.22
N VAL A 263 24.62 -5.95 -17.89
CA VAL A 263 24.21 -4.73 -17.17
C VAL A 263 25.20 -3.62 -17.55
N SER A 264 25.06 -3.05 -18.75
CA SER A 264 26.14 -2.37 -19.49
C SER A 264 27.41 -3.23 -19.65
N GLU A 265 28.10 -3.14 -20.79
CA GLU A 265 29.45 -3.70 -20.96
C GLU A 265 30.47 -3.16 -19.92
N ASN A 266 30.09 -2.17 -19.08
CA ASN A 266 30.89 -1.69 -17.94
C ASN A 266 30.83 -2.61 -16.69
N ALA A 267 30.01 -3.67 -16.67
CA ALA A 267 29.87 -4.58 -15.52
C ALA A 267 31.06 -5.52 -15.27
N ILE A 268 32.12 -5.46 -16.08
CA ILE A 268 33.34 -6.27 -15.87
C ILE A 268 34.35 -5.51 -14.99
N LYS A 269 34.04 -4.28 -14.51
CA LYS A 269 34.89 -3.49 -13.61
C LYS A 269 34.19 -2.79 -12.41
N ASN A 270 32.86 -2.83 -12.28
CA ASN A 270 32.12 -1.95 -11.35
C ASN A 270 31.32 -2.69 -10.25
N LYS A 271 31.15 -1.99 -9.11
CA LYS A 271 30.38 -2.38 -7.91
C LYS A 271 28.94 -2.79 -8.24
N ILE A 272 28.36 -3.71 -7.45
CA ILE A 272 26.95 -4.13 -7.56
C ILE A 272 26.03 -2.93 -7.27
N ARG A 273 25.05 -2.68 -8.14
CA ARG A 273 24.13 -1.54 -8.06
C ARG A 273 22.72 -2.00 -7.73
N LEU A 274 22.25 -1.60 -6.56
CA LEU A 274 20.92 -1.84 -6.05
C LEU A 274 20.06 -0.60 -6.26
N ALA A 275 18.76 -0.78 -6.50
CA ALA A 275 17.82 0.34 -6.57
C ALA A 275 16.57 0.14 -5.71
N PHE A 276 16.13 1.20 -5.06
CA PHE A 276 14.84 1.33 -4.39
C PHE A 276 13.94 2.28 -5.18
N PHE A 277 12.67 1.91 -5.31
CA PHE A 277 11.63 2.75 -5.91
C PHE A 277 10.43 2.80 -4.98
N GLY A 278 9.94 4.01 -4.68
CA GLY A 278 8.68 4.20 -3.96
C GLY A 278 8.67 5.37 -3.01
N ARG A 279 7.62 5.44 -2.19
CA ARG A 279 7.47 6.51 -1.18
C ARG A 279 8.54 6.38 -0.11
N LEU A 280 9.15 7.50 0.26
CA LEU A 280 10.04 7.57 1.43
C LEU A 280 9.17 7.57 2.69
N HIS A 281 8.95 6.40 3.27
CA HIS A 281 8.13 6.23 4.47
C HIS A 281 8.70 5.11 5.35
N PRO A 282 8.60 5.17 6.69
CA PRO A 282 9.14 4.14 7.58
C PRO A 282 8.67 2.72 7.24
N CYS A 283 7.44 2.56 6.75
CA CYS A 283 6.94 1.24 6.33
C CYS A 283 7.75 0.57 5.22
N LYS A 284 8.57 1.33 4.48
CA LYS A 284 9.43 0.84 3.41
C LYS A 284 10.83 0.44 3.88
N GLY A 285 11.16 0.62 5.17
CA GLY A 285 12.36 0.08 5.84
C GLY A 285 13.71 0.52 5.27
N LEU A 286 13.73 1.65 4.54
CA LEU A 286 14.98 2.21 4.03
C LEU A 286 15.96 2.60 5.15
N ASP A 287 15.47 2.99 6.32
CA ASP A 287 16.28 3.30 7.50
C ASP A 287 17.12 2.11 7.93
N LEU A 288 16.52 0.92 8.00
CA LEU A 288 17.25 -0.32 8.27
C LEU A 288 18.31 -0.58 7.20
N LEU A 289 17.94 -0.49 5.92
CA LEU A 289 18.89 -0.77 4.84
C LEU A 289 20.04 0.24 4.81
N THR A 290 19.77 1.54 4.97
CA THR A 290 20.82 2.56 5.04
C THR A 290 21.69 2.39 6.28
N GLY A 291 21.13 1.93 7.40
CA GLY A 291 21.86 1.56 8.61
C GLY A 291 22.83 0.41 8.36
N VAL A 292 22.41 -0.62 7.62
CA VAL A 292 23.30 -1.73 7.21
C VAL A 292 24.49 -1.22 6.39
N PHE A 293 24.29 -0.29 5.46
CA PHE A 293 25.40 0.31 4.73
C PHE A 293 26.33 1.08 5.67
N TYR A 294 25.77 1.91 6.56
CA TYR A 294 26.53 2.71 7.52
C TYR A 294 27.41 1.84 8.46
N ASP A 295 26.84 0.79 9.04
CA ASP A 295 27.52 -0.09 10.00
C ASP A 295 28.57 -0.99 9.33
N HIS A 296 28.44 -1.25 8.02
CA HIS A 296 29.28 -2.18 7.26
C HIS A 296 29.99 -1.49 6.08
N PRO A 297 31.11 -0.78 6.31
CA PRO A 297 31.88 -0.11 5.25
C PRO A 297 32.52 -1.08 4.26
N ASP A 298 32.60 -2.37 4.59
CA ASP A 298 33.10 -3.45 3.73
C ASP A 298 32.10 -3.92 2.65
N LEU A 299 30.87 -3.40 2.67
CA LEU A 299 29.91 -3.52 1.57
C LEU A 299 30.32 -2.59 0.42
N GLU A 300 30.85 -3.16 -0.65
CA GLU A 300 31.28 -2.45 -1.87
C GLU A 300 30.16 -2.46 -2.92
N MET A 301 28.98 -2.01 -2.52
CA MET A 301 27.80 -1.88 -3.37
C MET A 301 27.34 -0.43 -3.46
N GLU A 302 26.51 -0.12 -4.44
CA GLU A 302 25.81 1.16 -4.54
C GLU A 302 24.31 0.95 -4.29
N LEU A 303 23.70 1.83 -3.49
CA LEU A 303 22.26 1.88 -3.26
C LEU A 303 21.69 3.16 -3.88
N HIS A 304 20.86 3.01 -4.91
CA HIS A 304 20.20 4.11 -5.60
C HIS A 304 18.75 4.23 -5.13
N ILE A 305 18.33 5.42 -4.68
CA ILE A 305 17.00 5.64 -4.09
C ILE A 305 16.22 6.62 -4.97
N TYR A 306 15.20 6.10 -5.65
CA TYR A 306 14.19 6.86 -6.39
C TYR A 306 12.95 7.06 -5.50
N GLY A 307 13.06 8.06 -4.63
CA GLY A 307 12.09 8.31 -3.56
C GLY A 307 11.07 9.39 -3.89
N ILE A 308 9.78 9.11 -3.70
CA ILE A 308 8.73 10.15 -3.68
C ILE A 308 8.60 10.67 -2.26
N GLN A 309 8.83 11.97 -2.05
CA GLN A 309 8.48 12.63 -0.78
C GLN A 309 6.98 12.92 -0.76
N GLY A 310 6.28 12.46 0.27
CA GLY A 310 4.85 12.72 0.47
C GLY A 310 4.62 13.67 1.66
N PRO A 311 3.46 14.37 1.71
CA PRO A 311 3.13 15.38 2.72
C PRO A 311 2.87 14.87 4.13
N ASP A 312 2.88 13.55 4.35
CA ASP A 312 2.90 12.96 5.70
C ASP A 312 4.34 12.88 6.25
N ALA A 313 4.59 11.99 7.21
CA ALA A 313 5.91 11.70 7.80
C ALA A 313 7.05 11.43 6.78
N GLY A 314 6.74 11.33 5.49
CA GLY A 314 7.71 11.11 4.42
C GLY A 314 8.66 12.27 4.13
N TYR A 315 8.27 13.53 4.38
CA TYR A 315 9.21 14.65 4.29
C TYR A 315 10.30 14.54 5.36
N GLN A 316 9.91 14.41 6.64
CA GLN A 316 10.85 14.28 7.75
C GLN A 316 11.70 13.02 7.65
N TYR A 317 11.09 11.90 7.26
CA TYR A 317 11.80 10.63 7.09
C TYR A 317 12.78 10.66 5.92
N GLY A 318 12.38 11.20 4.77
CA GLY A 318 13.27 11.34 3.61
C GLY A 318 14.46 12.25 3.90
N ASP A 319 14.24 13.35 4.61
CA ASP A 319 15.32 14.27 5.01
C ASP A 319 16.25 13.64 6.05
N MET A 320 15.71 12.88 7.00
CA MET A 320 16.48 12.09 7.95
C MET A 320 17.41 11.10 7.22
N LEU A 321 16.89 10.33 6.27
CA LEU A 321 17.68 9.38 5.48
C LEU A 321 18.80 10.07 4.69
N LYS A 322 18.49 11.19 4.02
CA LYS A 322 19.47 11.97 3.27
C LYS A 322 20.58 12.50 4.18
N ARG A 323 20.25 13.03 5.36
CA ARG A 323 21.23 13.51 6.33
C ARG A 323 22.11 12.39 6.86
N ALA A 324 21.50 11.28 7.27
CA ALA A 324 22.21 10.10 7.80
C ALA A 324 23.15 9.48 6.76
N SER A 325 22.81 9.57 5.47
CA SER A 325 23.60 9.00 4.37
C SER A 325 24.55 9.99 3.70
N SER A 326 24.60 11.26 4.14
CA SER A 326 25.31 12.33 3.40
C SER A 326 26.82 12.12 3.24
N GLY A 327 27.45 11.37 4.15
CA GLY A 327 28.88 11.02 4.08
C GLY A 327 29.18 9.72 3.32
N ASP A 328 28.17 8.97 2.90
CA ASP A 328 28.35 7.67 2.26
C ASP A 328 28.14 7.75 0.75
N SER A 329 29.25 7.78 0.01
CA SER A 329 29.24 7.81 -1.47
C SER A 329 28.52 6.63 -2.14
N ARG A 330 28.26 5.55 -1.40
CA ARG A 330 27.52 4.38 -1.89
C ARG A 330 26.02 4.63 -2.00
N ILE A 331 25.47 5.55 -1.21
CA ILE A 331 24.02 5.82 -1.15
C ILE A 331 23.70 7.05 -2.00
N LYS A 332 22.93 6.87 -3.07
CA LYS A 332 22.64 7.90 -4.08
C LYS A 332 21.15 8.17 -4.16
N PHE A 333 20.72 9.38 -3.83
CA PHE A 333 19.34 9.81 -4.00
C PHE A 333 19.12 10.42 -5.38
N HIS A 334 18.04 10.00 -6.05
CA HIS A 334 17.67 10.47 -7.40
C HIS A 334 16.34 11.22 -7.37
N PRO A 335 16.08 12.10 -8.36
CA PRO A 335 14.75 12.67 -8.57
C PRO A 335 13.68 11.60 -8.81
N CYS A 336 12.42 11.99 -8.61
CA CYS A 336 11.28 11.15 -9.00
C CYS A 336 11.33 10.88 -10.51
N VAL A 337 10.94 9.67 -10.90
CA VAL A 337 10.92 9.20 -12.29
C VAL A 337 9.49 8.93 -12.71
N SER A 338 9.17 9.23 -13.97
CA SER A 338 7.86 8.91 -14.51
C SER A 338 7.71 7.39 -14.68
N HIS A 339 6.49 6.86 -14.50
CA HIS A 339 6.23 5.43 -14.67
C HIS A 339 6.69 4.87 -16.03
N PRO A 340 6.51 5.57 -17.17
CA PRO A 340 7.01 5.09 -18.47
C PRO A 340 8.52 4.88 -18.52
N GLU A 341 9.30 5.68 -17.78
CA GLU A 341 10.76 5.57 -17.74
C GLU A 341 11.25 4.52 -16.75
N MET A 342 10.44 4.17 -15.74
CA MET A 342 10.82 3.25 -14.66
C MET A 342 11.33 1.91 -15.18
N LYS A 343 10.64 1.28 -16.14
CA LYS A 343 11.07 -0.02 -16.71
C LYS A 343 12.49 0.04 -17.27
N LYS A 344 12.78 1.09 -18.06
CA LYS A 344 14.11 1.31 -18.67
C LYS A 344 15.16 1.55 -17.58
N ILE A 345 14.85 2.37 -16.60
CA ILE A 345 15.78 2.69 -15.50
C ILE A 345 16.06 1.43 -14.66
N MET A 346 15.03 0.66 -14.30
CA MET A 346 15.16 -0.60 -13.56
C MET A 346 16.12 -1.56 -14.25
N SER A 347 16.01 -1.71 -15.58
CA SER A 347 16.87 -2.63 -16.35
C SER A 347 18.37 -2.33 -16.26
N GLY A 348 18.75 -1.14 -15.79
CA GLY A 348 20.14 -0.73 -15.57
C GLY A 348 20.71 -1.07 -14.19
N TYR A 349 19.96 -1.79 -13.33
CA TYR A 349 20.35 -2.20 -11.99
C TYR A 349 20.49 -3.72 -11.87
N ASP A 350 21.32 -4.17 -10.92
CA ASP A 350 21.56 -5.60 -10.67
C ASP A 350 20.45 -6.26 -9.86
N ALA A 351 19.83 -5.50 -8.95
CA ALA A 351 18.66 -5.92 -8.20
C ALA A 351 17.83 -4.71 -7.72
N ILE A 352 16.53 -4.93 -7.55
CA ILE A 352 15.63 -4.00 -6.86
C ILE A 352 15.49 -4.41 -5.40
N VAL A 353 15.71 -3.48 -4.48
CA VAL A 353 15.53 -3.72 -3.03
C VAL A 353 14.13 -3.32 -2.59
N VAL A 354 13.47 -4.20 -1.83
CA VAL A 354 12.14 -3.97 -1.25
C VAL A 354 12.18 -4.27 0.26
N PRO A 355 12.85 -3.42 1.07
CA PRO A 355 13.05 -3.67 2.50
C PRO A 355 11.82 -3.33 3.35
N SER A 356 10.61 -3.58 2.83
CA SER A 356 9.36 -3.25 3.51
C SER A 356 9.32 -3.84 4.92
N GLN A 357 8.92 -3.02 5.88
CA GLN A 357 8.82 -3.39 7.29
C GLN A 357 7.39 -3.58 7.76
N TRP A 358 6.38 -3.27 6.95
CA TRP A 358 4.97 -3.52 7.26
C TRP A 358 4.39 -4.57 6.30
N MET A 359 3.24 -5.14 6.66
CA MET A 359 2.55 -6.11 5.80
C MET A 359 2.16 -5.49 4.45
N GLU A 360 2.79 -5.97 3.38
CA GLU A 360 2.43 -5.65 2.00
C GLU A 360 1.31 -6.56 1.51
N THR A 361 0.37 -6.02 0.73
CA THR A 361 -0.72 -6.79 0.10
C THR A 361 -0.24 -7.50 -1.15
N GLY A 362 0.22 -6.76 -2.14
CA GLY A 362 0.81 -7.25 -3.38
C GLY A 362 1.63 -6.13 -4.01
N PRO A 363 2.89 -5.95 -3.60
CA PRO A 363 3.65 -4.75 -3.98
C PRO A 363 3.99 -4.79 -5.47
N MET A 364 3.33 -3.91 -6.24
CA MET A 364 3.45 -3.84 -7.70
C MET A 364 4.89 -3.62 -8.16
N ILE A 365 5.72 -2.98 -7.33
CA ILE A 365 7.12 -2.74 -7.65
C ILE A 365 7.92 -4.03 -7.92
N ILE A 366 7.52 -5.16 -7.32
CA ILE A 366 8.13 -6.46 -7.61
C ILE A 366 7.72 -6.97 -8.99
N LEU A 367 6.44 -6.79 -9.36
CA LEU A 367 5.95 -7.13 -10.69
C LEU A 367 6.60 -6.23 -11.76
N GLU A 368 6.81 -4.97 -11.47
CA GLU A 368 7.54 -4.02 -12.32
C GLU A 368 9.01 -4.42 -12.50
N ALA A 369 9.70 -4.81 -11.42
CA ALA A 369 11.08 -5.32 -11.48
C ALA A 369 11.17 -6.59 -12.35
N PHE A 370 10.24 -7.54 -12.16
CA PHE A 370 10.20 -8.76 -12.97
C PHE A 370 9.89 -8.48 -14.44
N SER A 371 8.99 -7.52 -14.73
CA SER A 371 8.74 -7.03 -16.10
C SER A 371 9.97 -6.37 -16.73
N ALA A 372 10.87 -5.81 -15.93
CA ALA A 372 12.16 -5.26 -16.39
C ALA A 372 13.28 -6.34 -16.43
N GLY A 373 12.98 -7.59 -16.09
CA GLY A 373 13.95 -8.68 -16.04
C GLY A 373 14.98 -8.52 -14.93
N VAL A 374 14.63 -7.86 -13.82
CA VAL A 374 15.53 -7.55 -12.69
C VAL A 374 15.06 -8.30 -11.44
N PRO A 375 15.95 -9.06 -10.77
CA PRO A 375 15.58 -9.78 -9.56
C PRO A 375 15.37 -8.82 -8.38
N VAL A 376 14.74 -9.33 -7.32
CA VAL A 376 14.47 -8.53 -6.12
C VAL A 376 15.19 -9.08 -4.89
N ILE A 377 15.58 -8.19 -3.99
CA ILE A 377 16.01 -8.52 -2.63
C ILE A 377 14.97 -7.88 -1.71
N ALA A 378 14.13 -8.69 -1.08
CA ALA A 378 12.91 -8.21 -0.46
C ALA A 378 12.71 -8.77 0.95
N SER A 379 11.98 -8.02 1.77
CA SER A 379 11.54 -8.47 3.07
C SER A 379 10.56 -9.65 2.96
N LYS A 380 10.76 -10.67 3.80
CA LYS A 380 9.95 -11.88 3.90
C LYS A 380 8.60 -11.60 4.60
N LEU A 381 7.72 -10.82 3.95
CA LEU A 381 6.46 -10.35 4.54
C LEU A 381 5.29 -10.36 3.55
N GLY A 382 4.12 -10.78 4.04
CA GLY A 382 2.82 -10.61 3.35
C GLY A 382 2.85 -11.08 1.89
N GLY A 383 2.33 -10.23 1.00
CA GLY A 383 2.25 -10.51 -0.44
C GLY A 383 3.58 -10.69 -1.16
N VAL A 384 4.69 -10.24 -0.56
CA VAL A 384 6.03 -10.49 -1.13
C VAL A 384 6.27 -12.00 -1.25
N LEU A 385 5.84 -12.78 -0.26
CA LEU A 385 5.98 -14.24 -0.21
C LEU A 385 5.16 -14.97 -1.28
N GLU A 386 4.13 -14.32 -1.83
CA GLU A 386 3.28 -14.89 -2.87
C GLU A 386 3.81 -14.60 -4.28
N ILE A 387 4.73 -13.64 -4.41
CA ILE A 387 5.30 -13.20 -5.70
C ILE A 387 6.76 -13.67 -5.87
N VAL A 388 7.54 -13.65 -4.79
CA VAL A 388 8.98 -13.96 -4.81
C VAL A 388 9.25 -15.36 -4.26
N GLU A 389 9.98 -16.16 -5.04
CA GLU A 389 10.49 -17.46 -4.61
C GLU A 389 11.97 -17.31 -4.20
N HIS A 390 12.27 -17.51 -2.91
CA HIS A 390 13.64 -17.42 -2.38
C HIS A 390 14.62 -18.30 -3.16
N ASP A 391 15.79 -17.74 -3.49
CA ASP A 391 16.87 -18.37 -4.28
C ASP A 391 16.45 -18.84 -5.68
N LYS A 392 15.27 -18.43 -6.14
CA LYS A 392 14.78 -18.69 -7.49
C LYS A 392 14.53 -17.41 -8.26
N THR A 393 13.66 -16.53 -7.79
CA THR A 393 13.33 -15.26 -8.48
C THR A 393 13.85 -14.03 -7.73
N GLY A 394 14.30 -14.22 -6.49
CA GLY A 394 14.90 -13.19 -5.66
C GLY A 394 15.34 -13.71 -4.30
N PHE A 395 15.73 -12.81 -3.41
CA PHE A 395 16.14 -13.12 -2.04
C PHE A 395 15.09 -12.61 -1.04
N LEU A 396 14.77 -13.44 -0.05
CA LEU A 396 13.79 -13.12 1.00
C LEU A 396 14.49 -13.08 2.35
N ILE A 397 14.44 -11.93 3.01
CA ILE A 397 15.21 -11.64 4.23
C ILE A 397 14.25 -11.23 5.35
N ASP A 398 14.55 -11.57 6.61
CA ASP A 398 13.77 -11.09 7.73
C ASP A 398 13.70 -9.53 7.73
N PRO A 399 12.49 -8.95 7.79
CA PRO A 399 12.27 -7.51 7.70
C PRO A 399 12.90 -6.69 8.85
N PHE A 400 13.26 -7.33 9.97
CA PHE A 400 13.74 -6.67 11.18
C PHE A 400 15.18 -7.07 11.55
N SER A 401 15.85 -7.86 10.71
CA SER A 401 17.21 -8.36 10.95
C SER A 401 18.24 -7.64 10.07
N ALA A 402 18.84 -6.56 10.58
CA ALA A 402 19.94 -5.87 9.90
C ALA A 402 21.11 -6.82 9.58
N GLU A 403 21.40 -7.75 10.48
CA GLU A 403 22.42 -8.78 10.29
C GLU A 403 22.11 -9.69 9.10
N GLU A 404 20.87 -10.16 8.95
CA GLU A 404 20.51 -11.05 7.84
C GLU A 404 20.52 -10.31 6.49
N TRP A 405 20.18 -9.01 6.50
CA TRP A 405 20.39 -8.11 5.36
C TRP A 405 21.87 -7.99 5.00
N TYR A 406 22.73 -7.68 5.96
CA TYR A 406 24.19 -7.61 5.76
C TYR A 406 24.74 -8.91 5.19
N GLN A 407 24.45 -10.05 5.82
CA GLN A 407 24.98 -11.35 5.41
C GLN A 407 24.53 -11.75 4.01
N THR A 408 23.28 -11.45 3.65
CA THR A 408 22.77 -11.73 2.29
C THR A 408 23.45 -10.84 1.26
N LEU A 409 23.59 -9.54 1.53
CA LEU A 409 24.32 -8.63 0.65
C LEU A 409 25.78 -9.05 0.52
N LYS A 410 26.45 -9.40 1.61
CA LYS A 410 27.85 -9.83 1.59
C LYS A 410 28.06 -11.10 0.77
N LYS A 411 27.14 -12.08 0.88
CA LYS A 411 27.15 -13.28 0.02
C LYS A 411 27.00 -12.93 -1.45
N ILE A 412 26.05 -12.05 -1.79
CA ILE A 412 25.84 -11.57 -3.15
C ILE A 412 27.08 -10.82 -3.68
N GLN A 413 27.75 -10.03 -2.84
CA GLN A 413 29.02 -9.37 -3.19
C GLN A 413 30.12 -10.37 -3.52
N ALA A 414 30.23 -11.43 -2.71
CA ALA A 414 31.25 -12.46 -2.89
C ALA A 414 30.98 -13.35 -4.12
N ASP A 415 29.70 -13.58 -4.44
CA ASP A 415 29.28 -14.36 -5.60
C ASP A 415 28.17 -13.64 -6.39
N SER A 416 28.58 -12.74 -7.30
CA SER A 416 27.64 -12.05 -8.19
C SER A 416 26.87 -12.99 -9.13
N GLN A 417 27.31 -14.26 -9.28
CA GLN A 417 26.58 -15.26 -10.06
C GLN A 417 25.23 -15.59 -9.43
N MET A 418 25.08 -15.41 -8.11
CA MET A 418 23.80 -15.58 -7.40
C MET A 418 22.69 -14.72 -8.04
N LEU A 419 22.97 -13.43 -8.31
CA LEU A 419 22.01 -12.53 -8.96
C LEU A 419 21.69 -12.97 -10.39
N ARG A 420 22.70 -13.42 -11.15
CA ARG A 420 22.49 -13.93 -12.51
C ARG A 420 21.62 -15.19 -12.53
N ASN A 421 21.82 -16.07 -11.55
CA ASN A 421 21.06 -17.32 -11.43
C ASN A 421 19.59 -17.05 -11.14
N VAL A 422 19.27 -16.14 -10.22
CA VAL A 422 17.87 -15.79 -9.93
C VAL A 422 17.24 -15.00 -11.08
N ARG A 423 18.00 -14.11 -11.74
CA ARG A 423 17.54 -13.35 -12.90
C ARG A 423 17.05 -14.24 -14.04
N ARG A 424 17.78 -15.32 -14.34
CA ARG A 424 17.43 -16.30 -15.40
C ARG A 424 16.13 -17.06 -15.14
N ARG A 425 15.62 -17.04 -13.91
CA ARG A 425 14.40 -17.76 -13.51
C ARG A 425 13.20 -16.83 -13.36
N ILE A 426 13.39 -15.51 -13.54
CA ILE A 426 12.29 -14.56 -13.57
C ILE A 426 11.35 -14.94 -14.72
N LYS A 427 10.07 -15.01 -14.41
CA LYS A 427 9.00 -15.25 -15.39
C LYS A 427 8.29 -13.95 -15.68
N CYS A 428 7.63 -13.88 -16.84
CA CYS A 428 6.70 -12.81 -17.13
C CYS A 428 5.67 -12.72 -15.98
N PRO A 429 5.55 -11.56 -15.32
CA PRO A 429 4.56 -11.39 -14.26
C PRO A 429 3.16 -11.33 -14.86
N ARG A 430 2.16 -11.49 -13.99
CA ARG A 430 0.76 -11.20 -14.30
C ARG A 430 0.61 -9.77 -14.79
N THR A 431 -0.26 -9.50 -15.76
CA THR A 431 -0.48 -8.15 -16.32
C THR A 431 -1.75 -7.50 -15.80
N MET A 432 -1.83 -6.17 -15.89
CA MET A 432 -3.08 -5.45 -15.56
C MET A 432 -4.23 -5.80 -16.51
N MET A 433 -3.97 -6.16 -17.77
CA MET A 433 -5.01 -6.69 -18.65
C MET A 433 -5.68 -7.94 -18.05
N GLN A 434 -4.90 -8.89 -17.53
CA GLN A 434 -5.44 -10.09 -16.88
C GLN A 434 -6.22 -9.77 -15.59
N VAL A 435 -5.78 -8.75 -14.84
CA VAL A 435 -6.52 -8.23 -13.68
C VAL A 435 -7.87 -7.65 -14.14
N SER A 436 -7.85 -6.79 -15.15
CA SER A 436 -9.04 -6.12 -15.68
C SER A 436 -10.06 -7.13 -16.21
N THR A 437 -9.63 -8.20 -16.89
CA THR A 437 -10.52 -9.29 -17.32
C THR A 437 -11.25 -9.93 -16.12
N GLN A 438 -10.54 -10.25 -15.05
CA GLN A 438 -11.16 -10.81 -13.83
C GLN A 438 -12.06 -9.79 -13.13
N MET A 439 -11.69 -8.51 -13.13
CA MET A 439 -12.53 -7.46 -12.57
C MET A 439 -13.85 -7.31 -13.35
N VAL A 440 -13.83 -7.42 -14.67
CA VAL A 440 -15.04 -7.43 -15.50
C VAL A 440 -15.97 -8.59 -15.15
N GLU A 441 -15.43 -9.80 -14.91
CA GLU A 441 -16.22 -10.95 -14.45
C GLU A 441 -16.90 -10.69 -13.11
N ILE A 442 -16.24 -9.95 -12.21
CA ILE A 442 -16.82 -9.55 -10.93
C ILE A 442 -17.90 -8.49 -11.16
N TYR A 443 -17.62 -7.43 -11.93
CA TYR A 443 -18.58 -6.36 -12.20
C TYR A 443 -19.88 -6.89 -12.82
N LYS A 444 -19.77 -7.79 -13.80
CA LYS A 444 -20.94 -8.42 -14.46
C LYS A 444 -21.84 -9.23 -13.54
N LYS A 445 -21.38 -9.62 -12.34
CA LYS A 445 -22.23 -10.31 -11.34
C LYS A 445 -23.10 -9.35 -10.53
N HIS A 446 -22.76 -8.05 -10.55
CA HIS A 446 -23.37 -7.02 -9.72
C HIS A 446 -24.06 -5.92 -10.54
N LEU A 447 -23.73 -5.80 -11.83
CA LEU A 447 -24.49 -5.06 -12.84
C LEU A 447 -25.73 -5.86 -13.26
#